data_AF-A0A1H8B870-F1
#
_entry.id   AF-A0A1H8B870-F1
#
_cell.length_a   1.000
_cell.length_b   1.000
_cell.length_c   1.000
_cell.angle_alpha   90.00
_cell.angle_beta   90.00
_cell.angle_gamma   90.00
#
_symmetry.space_group_name_H-M   'P 1'
#
loop_
_entity.id
_entity.type
_entity.pdbx_description
1 polymer ?
#
loop_
_entity_poly.entity_id
_entity_poly.type
_entity_poly.pdbx_seq_one_letter_code
_entity_poly.pdbx_strand_id
1 'polypeptide(L)'
;MNTRARKVWKTIPDKNIACRVHELDWDRIGNDLDAQRSAVIETLLMSECNALTVLYSKDEVFDSRVVMAWHGFGREEYKYFHYPLPEITSDLRIAVYPWLVPIAALILLTRGC
;
A
#
# COMPACT_ATOMS: atom_id res chain seq x y z
N MET A 1 21.43 -17.44 -2.94
CA MET A 1 20.07 -17.18 -3.50
C MET A 1 19.14 -18.30 -3.04
N ASN A 2 18.33 -18.07 -2.00
CA ASN A 2 17.49 -19.11 -1.39
C ASN A 2 16.10 -19.15 -2.05
N THR A 3 15.82 -20.23 -2.78
CA THR A 3 14.55 -20.54 -3.45
C THR A 3 13.36 -20.74 -2.50
N ARG A 4 13.60 -20.87 -1.18
CA ARG A 4 12.53 -21.02 -0.17
C ARG A 4 11.80 -19.72 0.10
N ALA A 5 12.48 -18.57 0.09
CA ALA A 5 11.85 -17.27 0.32
C ALA A 5 10.83 -16.93 -0.77
N ARG A 6 11.09 -17.27 -2.05
CA ARG A 6 10.16 -17.06 -3.18
C ARG A 6 8.85 -17.85 -3.09
N LYS A 7 8.79 -18.93 -2.31
CA LYS A 7 7.66 -19.86 -2.32
C LYS A 7 6.61 -19.54 -1.24
N VAL A 8 7.01 -18.88 -0.15
CA VAL A 8 6.19 -18.73 1.06
C VAL A 8 5.15 -17.60 0.98
N TRP A 9 5.30 -16.61 0.11
CA TRP A 9 4.42 -15.43 0.08
C TRP A 9 3.59 -15.29 -1.21
N LYS A 10 3.67 -16.28 -2.10
CA LYS A 10 2.87 -16.40 -3.34
C LYS A 10 1.41 -16.86 -3.12
N THR A 11 0.93 -16.84 -1.87
CA THR A 11 -0.26 -17.59 -1.44
C THR A 11 -1.17 -16.78 -0.52
N ILE A 12 -1.45 -15.53 -0.86
CA ILE A 12 -2.68 -14.88 -0.37
C ILE A 12 -3.34 -14.11 -1.52
N PRO A 13 -3.96 -14.82 -2.46
CA PRO A 13 -4.87 -14.20 -3.41
C PRO A 13 -6.16 -13.89 -2.66
N ASP A 14 -6.35 -12.64 -2.23
CA ASP A 14 -7.68 -12.19 -1.80
C ASP A 14 -8.34 -11.43 -2.96
N LYS A 15 -9.02 -12.21 -3.81
CA LYS A 15 -9.78 -11.73 -4.98
C LYS A 15 -10.83 -10.67 -4.59
N ASN A 16 -11.13 -10.52 -3.30
CA ASN A 16 -12.10 -9.59 -2.77
C ASN A 16 -11.55 -8.15 -2.58
N ILE A 17 -10.23 -7.93 -2.63
CA ILE A 17 -9.66 -6.56 -2.48
C ILE A 17 -10.11 -5.67 -3.64
N ALA A 18 -10.05 -6.16 -4.87
CA ALA A 18 -10.45 -5.38 -6.05
C ALA A 18 -11.95 -5.00 -6.02
N CYS A 19 -12.81 -5.92 -5.56
CA CYS A 19 -14.24 -5.64 -5.37
C CYS A 19 -14.47 -4.57 -4.30
N ARG A 20 -13.84 -4.69 -3.13
CA ARG A 20 -13.92 -3.68 -2.07
C ARG A 20 -13.47 -2.30 -2.54
N VAL A 21 -12.34 -2.24 -3.27
CA VAL A 21 -11.81 -0.99 -3.86
C VAL A 21 -12.80 -0.38 -4.86
N HIS A 22 -13.46 -1.21 -5.67
CA HIS A 22 -14.48 -0.75 -6.62
C HIS A 22 -15.75 -0.22 -5.92
N GLU A 23 -16.13 -0.76 -4.77
CA GLU A 23 -17.30 -0.35 -4.00
C GLU A 23 -17.09 0.92 -3.15
N LEU A 24 -15.88 1.45 -3.11
CA LEU A 24 -15.58 2.68 -2.37
C LEU A 24 -16.29 3.89 -2.98
N ASP A 25 -16.70 4.81 -2.11
CA ASP A 25 -17.19 6.13 -2.49
C ASP A 25 -16.02 7.01 -2.95
N TRP A 26 -15.65 6.87 -4.23
CA TRP A 26 -14.56 7.62 -4.85
C TRP A 26 -14.82 9.11 -4.96
N ASP A 27 -16.08 9.53 -5.00
CA ASP A 27 -16.45 10.94 -5.01
C ASP A 27 -16.15 11.57 -3.64
N ARG A 28 -16.56 10.92 -2.54
CA ARG A 28 -16.19 11.34 -1.19
C ARG A 28 -14.68 11.34 -0.99
N ILE A 29 -13.99 10.27 -1.40
CA ILE A 29 -12.53 10.16 -1.28
C ILE A 29 -11.83 11.28 -2.07
N GLY A 30 -12.30 11.56 -3.30
CA GLY A 30 -11.77 12.65 -4.12
C GLY A 30 -11.95 14.01 -3.48
N ASN A 31 -13.13 14.28 -2.91
CA ASN A 31 -13.42 15.52 -2.19
C ASN A 31 -12.55 15.68 -0.93
N ASP A 32 -12.36 14.61 -0.16
CA ASP A 32 -11.48 14.61 1.02
C ASP A 32 -10.02 14.86 0.61
N LEU A 33 -9.54 14.20 -0.45
CA LEU A 33 -8.19 14.42 -1.00
C LEU A 33 -7.99 15.85 -1.50
N ASP A 34 -9.00 16.45 -2.12
CA ASP A 34 -8.92 17.85 -2.52
C ASP A 34 -8.92 18.77 -1.28
N ALA A 35 -9.92 18.67 -0.41
CA ALA A 35 -10.10 19.56 0.73
C ALA A 35 -8.99 19.44 1.79
N GLN A 36 -8.61 18.22 2.15
CA GLN A 36 -7.76 17.92 3.31
C GLN A 36 -6.39 17.34 2.93
N ARG A 37 -6.10 17.14 1.64
CA ARG A 37 -4.86 16.49 1.14
C ARG A 37 -4.66 15.05 1.62
N SER A 38 -5.65 14.48 2.28
CA SER A 38 -5.66 13.10 2.78
C SER A 38 -7.11 12.62 2.85
N ALA A 39 -7.30 11.30 2.75
CA ALA A 39 -8.61 10.67 2.87
C ALA A 39 -8.47 9.36 3.65
N VAL A 40 -9.45 9.07 4.50
CA VAL A 40 -9.51 7.83 5.28
C VAL A 40 -10.47 6.86 4.61
N ILE A 41 -9.97 5.65 4.36
CA ILE A 41 -10.75 4.51 3.86
C ILE A 41 -10.78 3.48 4.97
N GLU A 42 -11.94 3.32 5.60
CA GLU A 42 -12.13 2.34 6.66
C GLU A 42 -12.28 0.93 6.07
N THR A 43 -11.82 -0.08 6.82
CA THR A 43 -12.06 -1.51 6.51
C THR A 43 -11.55 -2.02 5.15
N LEU A 44 -10.66 -1.27 4.48
CA LEU A 44 -10.08 -1.67 3.20
C LEU A 44 -9.34 -3.00 3.29
N LEU A 45 -8.57 -3.18 4.37
CA LEU A 45 -7.86 -4.41 4.71
C LEU A 45 -8.37 -4.90 6.07
N MET A 46 -8.70 -6.19 6.14
CA MET A 46 -9.22 -6.84 7.36
C MET A 46 -8.26 -7.97 7.77
N SER A 47 -8.57 -9.22 7.42
CA SER A 47 -7.72 -10.39 7.70
C SER A 47 -6.33 -10.27 7.09
N GLU A 48 -6.22 -9.51 5.99
CA GLU A 48 -4.98 -9.20 5.32
C GLU A 48 -3.96 -8.46 6.18
N CYS A 49 -4.44 -7.60 7.10
CA CYS A 49 -3.57 -6.82 7.97
C CYS A 49 -2.66 -7.74 8.79
N ASN A 50 -3.22 -8.81 9.34
CA ASN A 50 -2.46 -9.78 10.12
C ASN A 50 -1.40 -10.49 9.26
N ALA A 51 -1.74 -10.83 8.02
CA ALA A 51 -0.79 -11.44 7.10
C ALA A 51 0.38 -10.50 6.77
N LEU A 52 0.11 -9.21 6.56
CA LEU A 52 1.14 -8.19 6.34
C LEU A 52 2.03 -8.00 7.57
N THR A 53 1.45 -7.99 8.77
CA THR A 53 2.22 -7.89 10.02
C THR A 53 3.22 -9.04 10.17
N VAL A 54 2.83 -10.27 9.84
CA VAL A 54 3.72 -11.44 9.88
C VAL A 54 4.90 -11.31 8.90
N LEU A 55 4.72 -10.62 7.77
CA LEU A 55 5.81 -10.36 6.83
C LEU A 55 6.85 -9.38 7.39
N TYR A 56 6.46 -8.44 8.24
CA TYR A 56 7.37 -7.42 8.79
C TYR A 56 8.52 -8.03 9.60
N SER A 57 8.28 -9.15 10.28
CA SER A 57 9.31 -9.90 11.03
C SER A 57 10.25 -10.71 10.14
N LYS A 58 9.99 -10.83 8.83
CA LYS A 58 10.78 -11.63 7.89
C LYS A 58 11.70 -10.71 7.08
N ASP A 59 12.92 -10.50 7.57
CA ASP A 59 13.91 -9.62 6.91
C ASP A 59 14.23 -10.06 5.47
N GLU A 60 14.12 -11.34 5.16
CA GLU A 60 14.33 -11.93 3.83
C GLU A 60 13.36 -11.46 2.74
N VAL A 61 12.27 -10.77 3.10
CA VAL A 61 11.29 -10.21 2.17
C VAL A 61 11.63 -8.76 1.79
N PHE A 62 12.56 -8.13 2.52
CA PHE A 62 12.92 -6.73 2.34
C PHE A 62 14.29 -6.59 1.68
N ASP A 63 14.39 -5.64 0.75
CA ASP A 63 15.62 -5.33 0.02
C ASP A 63 16.52 -4.38 0.82
N SER A 64 15.90 -3.42 1.49
CA SER A 64 16.59 -2.42 2.29
C SER A 64 15.77 -2.03 3.52
N ARG A 65 16.48 -1.65 4.58
CA ARG A 65 15.92 -1.13 5.81
C ARG A 65 16.56 0.21 6.11
N VAL A 66 15.73 1.22 6.33
CA VAL A 66 16.16 2.53 6.80
C VAL A 66 15.87 2.61 8.29
N VAL A 67 16.92 2.62 9.08
CA VAL A 67 16.84 2.83 10.53
C VAL A 67 16.91 4.33 10.78
N MET A 68 15.76 4.95 11.09
CA MET A 68 15.68 6.41 11.17
C MET A 68 16.53 6.97 12.32
N ALA A 69 16.73 6.17 13.38
CA ALA A 69 17.61 6.50 14.50
C ALA A 69 19.06 6.81 14.06
N TRP A 70 19.56 6.20 12.98
CA TRP A 70 20.90 6.47 12.46
C TRP A 70 21.02 7.83 11.77
N HIS A 71 19.90 8.42 11.38
CA HIS A 71 19.84 9.73 10.74
C HIS A 71 19.43 10.84 11.71
N GLY A 72 19.34 10.55 13.01
CA GLY A 72 18.88 11.51 14.03
C GLY A 72 17.36 11.75 13.99
N PHE A 73 16.61 10.93 13.27
CA PHE A 73 15.15 11.02 13.17
C PHE A 73 14.49 9.92 14.02
N GLY A 74 13.93 10.28 15.17
CA GLY A 74 13.11 9.36 15.99
C GLY A 74 13.77 8.00 16.30
N ARG A 75 12.95 6.99 16.62
CA ARG A 75 13.39 5.60 16.85
C ARG A 75 12.74 4.60 15.89
N GLU A 76 12.11 5.12 14.84
CA GLU A 76 11.35 4.33 13.89
C GLU A 76 12.24 3.66 12.83
N GLU A 77 11.69 2.65 12.17
CA GLU A 77 12.35 2.00 11.05
C GLU A 77 11.36 1.74 9.92
N TYR A 78 11.87 1.86 8.69
CA TYR A 78 11.10 1.55 7.49
C TYR A 78 11.82 0.47 6.68
N LYS A 79 11.07 -0.50 6.18
CA LYS A 79 11.60 -1.59 5.34
C LYS A 79 10.96 -1.53 3.96
N TYR A 80 11.76 -1.64 2.91
CA TYR A 80 11.30 -1.67 1.52
C TYR A 80 11.24 -3.10 1.01
N PHE A 81 10.08 -3.54 0.51
CA PHE A 81 9.92 -4.88 -0.05
C PHE A 81 10.84 -5.10 -1.25
N HIS A 82 11.44 -6.28 -1.32
CA HIS A 82 12.16 -6.73 -2.52
C HIS A 82 11.17 -7.13 -3.62
N TYR A 83 11.64 -7.17 -4.88
CA TYR A 83 10.83 -7.64 -6.01
C TYR A 83 10.97 -9.16 -6.22
N PRO A 84 9.91 -9.88 -6.61
CA PRO A 84 8.56 -9.36 -6.85
C PRO A 84 7.87 -8.92 -5.55
N LEU A 85 6.92 -7.98 -5.65
CA LEU A 85 6.16 -7.49 -4.50
C LEU A 85 5.22 -8.58 -3.98
N PRO A 86 4.91 -8.61 -2.66
CA PRO A 86 3.83 -9.41 -2.12
C PRO A 86 2.54 -9.26 -2.92
N GLU A 87 1.87 -10.38 -3.21
CA GLU A 87 0.68 -10.45 -4.07
C GLU A 87 -0.38 -9.42 -3.65
N ILE A 88 -0.69 -9.40 -2.36
CA ILE A 88 -1.59 -8.40 -1.75
C ILE A 88 -1.20 -6.95 -2.06
N THR A 89 0.08 -6.59 -1.94
CA THR A 89 0.56 -5.23 -2.17
C THR A 89 0.50 -4.89 -3.65
N SER A 90 0.76 -5.87 -4.51
CA SER A 90 0.66 -5.74 -5.97
C SER A 90 -0.80 -5.54 -6.39
N ASP A 91 -1.70 -6.38 -5.91
CA ASP A 91 -3.13 -6.35 -6.25
C ASP A 91 -3.79 -5.05 -5.79
N LEU A 92 -3.46 -4.60 -4.56
CA LEU A 92 -3.95 -3.33 -4.05
C LEU A 92 -3.52 -2.15 -4.94
N ARG A 93 -2.25 -2.13 -5.39
CA ARG A 93 -1.76 -1.08 -6.29
C ARG A 93 -2.49 -1.08 -7.62
N ILE A 94 -2.68 -2.27 -8.22
CA ILE A 94 -3.39 -2.43 -9.49
C ILE A 94 -4.85 -1.98 -9.36
N ALA A 95 -5.51 -2.28 -8.24
CA ALA A 95 -6.90 -1.92 -8.01
C ALA A 95 -7.08 -0.42 -7.71
N VAL A 96 -6.21 0.19 -6.90
CA VAL A 96 -6.40 1.56 -6.37
C VAL A 96 -5.91 2.64 -7.33
N TYR A 97 -4.78 2.44 -8.00
CA TYR A 97 -4.17 3.49 -8.83
C TYR A 97 -5.04 3.99 -9.99
N PRO A 98 -5.79 3.15 -10.71
CA PRO A 98 -6.70 3.62 -11.76
C PRO A 98 -7.71 4.68 -11.28
N TRP A 99 -8.12 4.62 -10.01
CA TRP A 99 -9.03 5.59 -9.41
C TRP A 99 -8.31 6.85 -8.90
N LEU A 100 -7.10 6.70 -8.34
CA LEU A 100 -6.35 7.84 -7.80
C LEU A 100 -5.73 8.73 -8.89
N VAL A 101 -5.32 8.16 -10.02
CA VAL A 101 -4.69 8.89 -11.14
C VAL A 101 -5.58 10.06 -11.63
N PRO A 102 -6.86 9.87 -11.99
CA PRO A 102 -7.71 10.97 -12.44
C PRO A 102 -7.97 12.02 -11.35
N ILE A 103 -8.11 11.60 -10.08
CA ILE A 103 -8.29 12.53 -8.95
C ILE A 103 -7.05 13.44 -8.80
N ALA A 104 -5.85 12.85 -8.81
CA ALA A 104 -4.60 13.60 -8.72
C ALA A 104 -4.44 14.58 -9.89
N ALA A 105 -4.74 14.13 -11.11
CA ALA A 105 -4.71 14.99 -12.30
C ALA A 105 -5.70 16.17 -12.16
N LEU A 106 -6.91 15.91 -11.69
CA LEU A 106 -7.93 16.96 -11.48
C LEU A 106 -7.49 17.99 -10.43
N ILE A 107 -6.97 17.53 -9.30
CA ILE A 107 -6.49 18.40 -8.21
C ILE A 107 -5.33 19.28 -8.70
N LEU A 108 -4.39 18.73 -9.47
CA LEU A 108 -3.28 19.50 -10.02
C LEU A 108 -3.75 20.58 -11.00
N LEU A 109 -4.77 20.29 -11.81
CA LEU A 109 -5.33 21.26 -12.77
C LEU A 109 -6.19 22.34 -12.11
N THR A 110 -6.87 22.02 -11.01
CA THR A 110 -7.77 22.95 -10.31
C THR A 110 -7.08 23.84 -9.28
N ARG A 111 -5.92 23.41 -8.75
CA ARG A 111 -5.15 24.16 -7.76
C ARG A 111 -3.79 24.68 -8.24
N GLY A 112 -3.40 24.35 -9.47
CA GLY A 112 -2.25 24.94 -10.14
C GLY A 112 -2.64 26.26 -10.82
N CYS A 113 -2.56 27.36 -10.09
CA CYS A 113 -2.16 28.64 -10.68
C CYS A 113 -0.64 28.66 -10.82
#